data_AF-A0A1Y2EXC4-F1
#
_entry.id   AF-A0A1Y2EXC4-F1
#
_cell.length_a   1.000
_cell.length_b   1.000
_cell.length_c   1.000
_cell.angle_alpha   90.00
_cell.angle_beta   90.00
_cell.angle_gamma   90.00
#
_symmetry.space_group_name_H-M   'P 1'
#
loop_
_entity.id
_entity.type
_entity.pdbx_description
1 polymer ?
#
loop_
_entity_poly.entity_id
_entity_poly.type
_entity_poly.pdbx_seq_one_letter_code
_entity_poly.pdbx_strand_id
1 'polypeptide(L)'
;MASDKEGPCFVCYKPTNYFLHTSKEPRDWFYVCKNHITDKSFCTRIYSEEETQSRINAEINWEKEREEARKKAGLLKFFDKQPEKPDFFAQNDGLPTNGTVKVQLQKQFMYLRVQTHKNRADNKRAKDVMKQFPSAPRNRIG
;
A
#
# COMPACT_ATOMS: atom_id res chain seq x y z
N MET A 1 -0.43 -23.62 16.98
CA MET A 1 -1.30 -22.61 16.36
C MET A 1 -0.61 -21.27 16.55
N ALA A 2 -0.17 -20.62 15.48
CA ALA A 2 0.47 -19.30 15.58
C ALA A 2 -0.59 -18.31 16.09
N SER A 3 -0.31 -17.60 17.20
CA SER A 3 -1.20 -16.53 17.66
C SER A 3 -1.37 -15.51 16.54
N ASP A 4 -2.59 -15.37 16.02
CA ASP A 4 -2.95 -14.33 15.06
C ASP A 4 -2.79 -12.97 15.74
N LYS A 5 -1.65 -12.32 15.50
CA LYS A 5 -1.33 -11.01 16.07
C LYS A 5 -2.07 -9.93 15.29
N GLU A 6 -3.33 -9.71 15.68
CA GLU A 6 -4.14 -8.59 15.21
C GLU A 6 -3.62 -7.27 15.78
N GLY A 7 -3.57 -6.24 14.93
CA GLY A 7 -3.20 -4.89 15.34
C GLY A 7 -4.08 -3.82 14.71
N PRO A 8 -4.09 -2.60 15.27
CA PRO A 8 -4.90 -1.51 14.73
C PRO A 8 -4.30 -0.98 13.43
N CYS A 9 -5.12 -0.85 12.40
CA CYS A 9 -4.72 -0.21 11.15
C CYS A 9 -4.23 1.23 11.39
N PHE A 10 -3.10 1.60 10.79
CA PHE A 10 -2.53 2.94 10.94
C PHE A 10 -3.44 4.09 10.47
N VAL A 11 -4.38 3.84 9.54
CA VAL A 11 -5.24 4.88 8.97
C VAL A 11 -6.59 4.96 9.69
N CYS A 12 -7.26 3.82 9.88
CA CYS A 12 -8.63 3.79 10.45
C CYS A 12 -8.73 3.12 11.81
N TYR A 13 -7.62 2.63 12.38
CA TYR A 13 -7.54 1.95 13.68
C TYR A 13 -8.40 0.69 13.82
N LYS A 14 -9.03 0.20 12.74
CA LYS A 14 -9.73 -1.09 12.71
C LYS A 14 -8.72 -2.24 12.88
N PRO A 15 -9.10 -3.32 13.60
CA PRO A 15 -8.24 -4.49 13.74
C PRO A 15 -7.94 -5.11 12.37
N THR A 16 -6.69 -5.49 12.14
CA THR A 16 -6.23 -6.10 10.90
C THR A 16 -5.06 -7.04 11.16
N ASN A 17 -4.99 -8.10 10.35
CA ASN A 17 -3.88 -9.05 10.31
C ASN A 17 -2.86 -8.74 9.21
N TYR A 18 -3.16 -7.74 8.36
CA TYR A 18 -2.27 -7.31 7.30
C TYR A 18 -1.31 -6.24 7.83
N PHE A 19 -0.03 -6.38 7.48
CA PHE A 19 1.00 -5.43 7.82
C PHE A 19 1.89 -5.15 6.61
N LEU A 20 2.44 -3.95 6.57
CA LEU A 20 3.46 -3.55 5.61
C LEU A 20 4.79 -3.44 6.36
N HIS A 21 5.87 -3.84 5.71
CA HIS A 21 7.22 -3.66 6.22
C HIS A 21 8.09 -2.98 5.17
N THR A 22 9.01 -2.12 5.62
CA THR A 22 9.94 -1.43 4.74
C THR A 22 10.99 -2.42 4.24
N SER A 23 11.20 -2.50 2.92
CA SER A 23 12.22 -3.37 2.33
C SER A 23 13.64 -2.86 2.51
N LYS A 24 13.82 -1.54 2.70
CA LYS A 24 15.11 -0.87 2.96
C LYS A 24 15.32 -0.65 4.46
N GLU A 25 16.57 -0.52 4.88
CA GLU A 25 16.90 -0.14 6.25
C GLU A 25 16.66 1.35 6.51
N PRO A 26 16.21 1.75 7.72
CA PRO A 26 15.86 0.91 8.86
C PRO A 26 14.54 0.14 8.65
N ARG A 27 14.53 -1.16 9.02
CA ARG A 27 13.34 -2.01 8.93
C ARG A 27 12.29 -1.54 9.93
N ASP A 28 11.19 -1.02 9.40
CA ASP A 28 10.02 -0.57 10.13
C ASP A 28 8.77 -1.27 9.60
N TRP A 29 7.82 -1.60 10.47
CA TRP A 29 6.62 -2.34 10.10
C TRP A 29 5.40 -1.77 10.82
N PHE A 30 4.23 -1.92 10.21
CA PHE A 30 2.98 -1.35 10.71
C PHE A 30 1.76 -2.04 10.10
N TYR A 31 0.67 -2.02 10.83
CA TYR A 31 -0.59 -2.64 10.41
C TYR A 31 -1.39 -1.75 9.47
N VAL A 32 -1.95 -2.34 8.41
CA VAL A 32 -2.79 -1.66 7.42
C VAL A 32 -3.88 -2.62 6.96
N CYS A 33 -5.15 -2.20 6.93
CA CYS A 33 -6.21 -3.08 6.43
C CYS A 33 -6.26 -3.11 4.89
N LYS A 34 -6.89 -4.15 4.31
CA LYS A 34 -6.99 -4.34 2.85
C LYS A 34 -7.48 -3.10 2.12
N ASN A 35 -8.50 -2.44 2.64
CA ASN A 35 -9.11 -1.27 2.03
C ASN A 35 -8.11 -0.11 1.83
N HIS A 36 -7.17 0.07 2.77
CA HIS A 36 -6.14 1.11 2.62
C HIS A 36 -4.96 0.63 1.77
N ILE A 37 -4.69 -0.68 1.71
CA ILE A 37 -3.65 -1.20 0.81
C ILE A 37 -4.06 -1.03 -0.66
N THR A 38 -5.34 -1.19 -0.98
CA THR A 38 -5.89 -1.02 -2.34
C THR A 38 -6.16 0.44 -2.69
N ASP A 39 -6.22 1.34 -1.71
CA ASP A 39 -6.44 2.76 -1.94
C ASP A 39 -5.20 3.45 -2.51
N LYS A 40 -5.33 3.95 -3.75
CA LYS A 40 -4.29 4.70 -4.49
C LYS A 40 -3.82 5.96 -3.75
N SER A 41 -4.68 6.55 -2.91
CA SER A 41 -4.35 7.73 -2.10
C SER A 41 -3.37 7.40 -0.97
N PHE A 42 -3.25 6.12 -0.60
CA PHE A 42 -2.42 5.62 0.48
C PHE A 42 -1.23 4.79 -0.02
N CYS A 43 -1.51 3.77 -0.84
CA CYS A 43 -0.54 2.85 -1.39
C CYS A 43 -0.75 2.65 -2.89
N THR A 44 0.36 2.62 -3.64
CA THR A 44 0.36 2.22 -5.04
C THR A 44 1.01 0.86 -5.15
N ARG A 45 0.32 -0.13 -5.72
CA ARG A 45 0.91 -1.45 -5.96
C ARG A 45 2.05 -1.34 -6.96
N ILE A 46 3.21 -1.90 -6.60
CA ILE A 46 4.34 -2.07 -7.51
C ILE A 46 4.20 -3.46 -8.11
N TYR A 47 3.98 -3.51 -9.42
CA TYR A 47 3.96 -4.75 -10.19
C TYR A 47 5.39 -5.14 -10.56
N SER A 48 5.67 -6.44 -10.70
CA SER A 48 6.93 -6.90 -11.31
C SER A 48 6.98 -6.52 -12.80
N GLU A 49 8.19 -6.51 -13.37
CA GLU A 49 8.41 -6.23 -14.80
C GLU A 49 7.58 -7.17 -15.68
N GLU A 50 7.52 -8.46 -15.30
CA GLU A 50 6.72 -9.49 -15.96
C GLU A 50 5.22 -9.18 -15.90
N GLU A 51 4.70 -8.84 -14.71
CA GLU A 51 3.29 -8.46 -14.54
C GLU A 51 2.94 -7.21 -15.35
N THR A 52 3.83 -6.21 -15.38
CA THR A 52 3.63 -5.01 -16.22
C THR A 52 3.61 -5.36 -17.70
N GLN A 53 4.54 -6.20 -18.16
CA GLN A 53 4.62 -6.59 -19.57
C GLN A 53 3.41 -7.42 -19.99
N SER A 54 2.94 -8.34 -19.15
CA SER A 54 1.71 -9.10 -19.40
C SER A 54 0.48 -8.18 -19.54
N ARG A 55 0.38 -7.13 -18.72
CA ARG A 55 -0.72 -6.15 -18.84
C ARG A 55 -0.62 -5.33 -20.13
N ILE A 56 0.57 -4.86 -20.48
CA ILE A 56 0.81 -4.13 -21.74
C ILE A 56 0.48 -5.03 -22.94
N ASN A 57 0.95 -6.29 -22.93
CA ASN A 57 0.70 -7.24 -24.00
C ASN A 57 -0.79 -7.57 -24.15
N ALA A 58 -1.52 -7.70 -23.03
CA ALA A 58 -2.95 -7.94 -23.05
C ALA A 58 -3.74 -6.73 -23.58
N GLU A 59 -3.34 -5.49 -23.26
CA GLU A 59 -3.93 -4.28 -23.86
C GLU A 59 -3.64 -4.22 -25.38
N ILE A 60 -2.41 -4.52 -25.81
CA ILE A 60 -2.03 -4.56 -27.24
C ILE A 60 -2.83 -5.62 -27.99
N ASN A 61 -2.98 -6.82 -27.43
CA ASN A 61 -3.74 -7.90 -28.06
C ASN A 61 -5.22 -7.53 -28.18
N TRP A 62 -5.78 -6.90 -27.16
CA TRP A 62 -7.16 -6.44 -27.20
C TRP A 62 -7.39 -5.34 -28.25
N GLU A 63 -6.46 -4.39 -28.41
CA GLU A 63 -6.54 -3.36 -29.45
C GLU A 63 -6.51 -3.99 -30.86
N LYS A 64 -5.64 -5.00 -31.07
CA LYS A 64 -5.57 -5.76 -32.32
C LYS A 64 -6.87 -6.50 -32.61
N GLU A 65 -7.40 -7.22 -31.63
CA GLU A 65 -8.65 -7.98 -31.76
C GLU A 65 -9.83 -7.06 -32.08
N ARG A 66 -9.88 -5.88 -31.45
CA ARG A 66 -10.88 -4.86 -31.76
C ARG A 66 -10.74 -4.30 -33.18
N GLU A 67 -9.54 -4.05 -33.66
CA GLU A 67 -9.33 -3.56 -35.02
C GLU A 67 -9.75 -4.60 -36.07
N GLU A 68 -9.42 -5.88 -35.83
CA GLU A 68 -9.85 -6.99 -36.66
C GLU A 68 -11.39 -7.14 -36.65
N ALA A 69 -12.02 -7.03 -35.48
CA ALA A 69 -13.47 -7.02 -35.37
C ALA A 69 -14.10 -5.86 -36.16
N ARG A 70 -13.53 -4.64 -36.11
CA ARG A 70 -14.00 -3.49 -36.92
C ARG A 70 -13.87 -3.73 -38.41
N LYS A 71 -12.74 -4.30 -38.88
CA LYS A 71 -12.53 -4.64 -40.30
C LYS A 71 -13.54 -5.69 -40.77
N LYS A 72 -13.83 -6.69 -39.93
CA LYS A 72 -14.77 -7.78 -40.23
C LYS A 72 -16.24 -7.34 -40.21
N ALA A 73 -16.63 -6.49 -39.25
CA ALA A 73 -17.98 -5.94 -39.14
C ALA A 73 -18.32 -4.97 -40.29
N GLY A 74 -17.34 -4.22 -40.80
CA GLY A 74 -17.51 -3.41 -42.01
C GLY A 74 -17.91 -4.23 -43.25
N LEU A 75 -17.63 -5.53 -43.25
CA LEU A 75 -17.97 -6.48 -44.32
C LEU A 75 -19.30 -7.23 -44.07
N LEU A 76 -19.75 -7.35 -42.82
CA LEU A 76 -20.95 -8.09 -42.40
C LEU A 76 -21.78 -7.23 -41.44
N LYS A 77 -22.90 -6.66 -41.93
CA LYS A 77 -23.77 -5.72 -41.22
C LYS A 77 -24.57 -6.28 -40.02
N PHE A 78 -24.15 -7.41 -39.42
CA PHE A 78 -24.98 -8.17 -38.48
C PHE A 78 -24.31 -8.60 -37.16
N PHE A 79 -23.04 -8.29 -36.90
CA PHE A 79 -22.38 -8.67 -35.63
C PHE A 79 -21.56 -7.52 -35.03
N ASP A 80 -22.18 -6.75 -34.13
CA ASP A 80 -21.57 -5.67 -33.34
C ASP A 80 -21.21 -6.11 -31.91
N LYS A 81 -20.73 -7.35 -31.73
CA LYS A 81 -20.22 -7.76 -30.40
C LYS A 81 -18.78 -7.27 -30.24
N GLN A 82 -18.63 -6.09 -29.62
CA GLN A 82 -17.32 -5.53 -29.27
C GLN A 82 -16.62 -6.44 -28.25
N PRO A 83 -15.30 -6.68 -28.39
CA PRO A 83 -14.53 -7.40 -27.38
C PRO A 83 -14.49 -6.60 -26.08
N GLU A 84 -14.75 -7.25 -24.95
CA GLU A 84 -14.70 -6.63 -23.61
C GLU A 84 -13.29 -6.15 -23.30
N LYS A 85 -13.18 -4.92 -22.78
CA LYS A 85 -11.88 -4.38 -22.39
C LYS A 85 -11.33 -5.21 -21.23
N PRO A 86 -10.05 -5.63 -21.25
CA PRO A 86 -9.43 -6.19 -20.06
C PRO A 86 -9.46 -5.13 -18.95
N ASP A 87 -10.33 -5.35 -17.97
CA ASP A 87 -10.64 -4.37 -16.94
C ASP A 87 -9.61 -4.48 -15.80
N PHE A 88 -8.38 -4.06 -16.08
CA PHE A 88 -7.26 -4.24 -15.14
C PHE A 88 -7.35 -3.39 -13.86
N PHE A 89 -8.33 -2.48 -13.79
CA PHE A 89 -8.60 -1.63 -12.62
C PHE A 89 -9.86 -2.05 -11.85
N ALA A 90 -10.68 -2.97 -12.39
CA ALA A 90 -11.90 -3.43 -11.75
C ALA A 90 -11.66 -4.44 -10.61
N GLN A 91 -10.41 -4.81 -10.35
CA GLN A 91 -10.06 -5.69 -9.22
C GLN A 91 -9.82 -4.86 -7.95
N ASN A 92 -10.89 -4.44 -7.28
CA ASN A 92 -10.82 -4.08 -5.86
C ASN A 92 -10.70 -5.32 -4.95
N ASP A 93 -10.59 -6.52 -5.53
CA ASP A 93 -10.96 -7.77 -4.86
C ASP A 93 -9.77 -8.74 -4.65
N GLY A 94 -8.63 -8.50 -5.30
CA GLY A 94 -7.63 -9.55 -5.50
C GLY A 94 -6.23 -9.22 -4.99
N LEU A 95 -6.06 -8.77 -3.74
CA LEU A 95 -4.77 -9.07 -3.11
C LEU A 95 -4.66 -10.60 -3.05
N PRO A 96 -3.61 -11.23 -3.63
CA PRO A 96 -3.46 -12.67 -3.53
C PRO A 96 -3.53 -13.04 -2.06
N THR A 97 -4.53 -13.85 -1.69
CA THR A 97 -4.88 -14.14 -0.29
C THR A 97 -3.73 -14.78 0.49
N ASN A 98 -2.73 -15.30 -0.22
CA ASN A 98 -1.59 -16.03 0.33
C ASN A 98 -0.21 -15.47 -0.13
N GLY A 99 -0.12 -14.26 -0.69
CA GLY A 99 1.12 -13.71 -1.28
C GLY A 99 1.59 -12.40 -0.66
N THR A 100 2.92 -12.20 -0.60
CA THR A 100 3.53 -10.90 -0.28
C THR A 100 3.41 -9.96 -1.48
N VAL A 101 2.86 -8.77 -1.27
CA VAL A 101 2.69 -7.76 -2.33
C VAL A 101 3.65 -6.61 -2.11
N LYS A 102 4.33 -6.18 -3.18
CA LYS A 102 5.16 -4.98 -3.15
C LYS A 102 4.26 -3.76 -3.38
N VAL A 103 4.35 -2.80 -2.46
CA VAL A 103 3.59 -1.55 -2.54
C VAL A 103 4.53 -0.38 -2.28
N GLN A 104 4.22 0.74 -2.92
CA GLN A 104 4.82 2.03 -2.65
C GLN A 104 3.88 2.81 -1.73
N LEU A 105 4.37 3.16 -0.55
CA LEU A 105 3.65 4.08 0.34
C LEU A 105 3.77 5.50 -0.20
N GLN A 106 2.66 6.25 -0.17
CA GLN A 106 2.67 7.66 -0.56
C GLN A 106 3.58 8.50 0.34
N LYS A 107 4.18 9.55 -0.24
CA LYS A 107 5.24 10.35 0.41
C LYS A 107 4.81 10.96 1.74
N GLN A 108 3.58 11.43 1.83
CA GLN A 108 3.03 12.04 3.05
C GLN A 108 3.00 11.07 4.23
N PHE A 109 2.52 9.84 4.02
CA PHE A 109 2.47 8.82 5.07
C PHE A 109 3.86 8.30 5.41
N MET A 110 4.75 8.18 4.42
CA MET A 110 6.15 7.84 4.67
C MET A 110 6.83 8.90 5.55
N TYR A 111 6.63 10.18 5.27
CA TYR A 111 7.17 11.28 6.06
C TYR A 111 6.66 11.24 7.50
N LEU A 112 5.35 11.05 7.71
CA LEU A 112 4.76 10.94 9.05
C LEU A 112 5.39 9.80 9.87
N ARG A 113 5.64 8.65 9.24
CA ARG A 113 6.28 7.51 9.92
C ARG A 113 7.72 7.82 10.29
N VAL A 114 8.51 8.36 9.36
CA VAL A 114 9.89 8.78 9.64
C VAL A 114 9.94 9.81 10.77
N GLN A 115 9.03 10.79 10.77
CA GLN A 115 8.94 11.80 11.81
C GLN A 115 8.59 11.19 13.17
N THR A 116 7.66 10.24 13.22
CA THR A 116 7.28 9.53 14.45
C THR A 116 8.48 8.80 15.06
N HIS A 117 9.29 8.14 14.24
CA HIS A 117 10.52 7.48 14.70
C HIS A 117 11.57 8.47 15.19
N LYS A 118 11.79 9.57 14.47
CA LYS A 118 12.69 10.64 14.90
C LYS A 118 12.25 11.22 16.25
N ASN A 119 10.98 11.61 16.36
CA ASN A 119 10.42 12.15 17.61
C ASN A 119 10.59 11.16 18.77
N ARG A 120 10.41 9.86 18.53
CA ARG A 120 10.62 8.83 19.57
C ARG A 120 12.08 8.71 19.99
N ALA A 121 13.02 8.78 19.04
CA ALA A 121 14.45 8.75 19.31
C ALA A 121 14.90 10.02 20.07
N ASP A 122 14.42 11.18 19.65
CA ASP A 122 14.75 12.47 20.26
C ASP A 122 14.18 12.56 21.68
N ASN A 123 12.93 12.13 21.89
CA ASN A 123 12.33 12.03 23.22
C ASN A 123 13.11 11.07 24.14
N LYS A 124 13.64 9.97 23.60
CA LYS A 124 14.48 9.05 24.38
C LYS A 124 15.78 9.75 24.80
N ARG A 125 16.47 10.41 23.86
CA ARG A 125 17.70 11.18 24.14
C ARG A 125 17.45 12.30 25.14
N ALA A 126 16.37 13.07 24.99
CA ALA A 126 16.00 14.13 25.91
C ALA A 126 15.76 13.59 27.32
N LYS A 127 15.07 12.45 27.47
CA LYS A 127 14.89 11.79 28.77
C LYS A 127 16.21 11.34 29.37
N ASP A 128 17.12 10.81 28.57
CA ASP A 128 18.43 10.37 29.06
C ASP A 128 19.30 11.56 29.51
N VAL A 129 19.22 12.69 28.79
CA VAL A 129 19.85 13.96 29.18
C VAL A 129 19.22 14.51 30.46
N MET A 130 17.89 14.54 30.57
CA MET A 130 17.18 15.03 31.78
C MET A 130 17.54 14.26 33.05
N LYS A 131 17.84 12.96 32.95
CA LYS A 131 18.29 12.16 34.10
C LYS A 131 19.63 12.65 34.68
N GLN A 132 20.44 13.35 33.89
CA GLN A 132 21.74 13.88 34.34
C GLN A 132 21.60 15.19 35.11
N PHE A 133 20.46 15.88 35.00
CA PHE A 133 20.23 17.12 35.72
C PHE A 133 19.60 16.87 37.10
N PRO A 134 20.03 17.60 38.14
CA PRO A 134 19.43 17.50 39.46
C PRO A 134 17.96 17.94 39.42
N SER A 135 17.10 17.25 40.17
CA SER A 135 15.68 17.61 40.26
C SER A 135 15.53 18.99 40.93
N ALA A 136 14.71 19.85 40.34
CA ALA A 136 14.45 21.17 40.91
C ALA A 136 13.83 21.03 42.32
N PRO A 137 14.31 21.79 43.31
CA PRO A 137 13.79 21.71 44.68
C PRO A 137 12.30 22.08 44.68
N ARG A 138 11.46 21.12 45.05
CA ARG A 138 10.03 21.34 45.25
C ARG A 138 9.83 21.99 46.62
N ASN A 139 9.86 23.33 46.67
CA ASN A 139 9.37 24.03 47.85
C ASN A 139 7.88 23.72 48.00
N ARG A 140 7.54 22.85 48.95
CA ARG A 140 6.17 22.78 49.47
C ARG A 140 5.98 24.04 50.32
N ILE A 141 5.32 25.03 49.75
CA ILE A 141 4.79 26.16 50.53
C ILE A 141 3.72 25.54 51.45
N GLY A 142 4.04 25.51 52.74
CA GLY A 142 3.10 25.22 53.82
C GLY A 142 2.43 26.49 54.30
#